data_AF-A0A1Y3ATX3-F1
#
_entry.id   AF-A0A1Y3ATX3-F1
#
_cell.length_a   1.000
_cell.length_b   1.000
_cell.length_c   1.000
_cell.angle_alpha   90.00
_cell.angle_beta   90.00
_cell.angle_gamma   90.00
#
_symmetry.space_group_name_H-M   'P 1'
#
loop_
_entity.id
_entity.type
_entity.pdbx_description
1 polymer ?
#
loop_
_entity_poly.entity_id
_entity_poly.type
_entity_poly.pdbx_seq_one_letter_code
_entity_poly.pdbx_strand_id
1 'polypeptide(L)'
;MNSFFISYRYNGCLPQGEKGRRRSKYQLQRRSRANGIKKSKHYTVKQPQTSKAIQDKEQHSISFTLSRSQAIIVEYQHDDETDMFQVLH
;
A
#
# COMPACT_ATOMS: atom_id res chain seq x y z
N MET A 1 -21.60 2.70 -10.73
CA MET A 1 -21.29 3.95 -9.99
C MET A 1 -19.77 4.10 -9.93
N ASN A 2 -19.23 5.27 -10.26
CA ASN A 2 -17.79 5.53 -10.12
C ASN A 2 -17.52 6.09 -8.72
N SER A 3 -16.52 5.53 -8.02
CA SER A 3 -16.12 6.01 -6.70
C SER A 3 -15.03 7.06 -6.82
N PHE A 4 -14.97 8.01 -5.89
CA PHE A 4 -13.97 9.08 -5.89
C PHE A 4 -13.31 9.22 -4.52
N PHE A 5 -12.01 9.49 -4.51
CA PHE A 5 -11.26 9.95 -3.35
C PHE A 5 -11.03 11.46 -3.48
N ILE A 6 -11.38 12.24 -2.46
CA ILE A 6 -11.29 13.71 -2.45
C ILE A 6 -10.40 14.15 -1.29
N SER A 7 -9.38 14.96 -1.59
CA SER A 7 -8.52 15.61 -0.59
C SER A 7 -9.03 17.01 -0.29
N TYR A 8 -9.44 17.24 0.96
CA TYR A 8 -10.00 18.51 1.42
C TYR A 8 -8.95 19.57 1.80
N ARG A 9 -7.65 19.24 1.78
CA ARG A 9 -6.58 20.15 2.22
C ARG A 9 -5.90 20.95 1.08
N TYR A 10 -6.27 20.73 -0.18
CA TYR A 10 -5.70 21.43 -1.34
C TYR A 10 -6.69 22.44 -1.94
N ASN A 11 -6.85 23.58 -1.27
CA ASN A 11 -7.59 24.73 -1.79
C ASN A 11 -6.71 25.60 -2.71
N GLY A 12 -6.35 25.08 -3.89
CA GLY A 12 -6.08 25.93 -5.06
C GLY A 12 -4.74 26.68 -5.20
N CYS A 13 -3.71 26.49 -4.36
CA CYS A 13 -2.41 27.13 -4.63
C CYS A 13 -1.51 26.27 -5.53
N LEU A 14 -1.26 26.75 -6.76
CA LEU A 14 -0.18 26.28 -7.65
C LEU A 14 1.00 27.27 -7.56
N PRO A 15 2.08 26.97 -6.82
CA PRO A 15 3.34 27.67 -7.03
C PRO A 15 3.98 27.06 -8.29
N GLN A 16 3.93 27.81 -9.40
CA GLN A 16 4.79 27.67 -10.59
C GLN A 16 5.12 26.22 -11.04
N GLY A 17 4.29 25.67 -11.94
CA GLY A 17 4.72 24.63 -12.88
C GLY A 17 3.89 23.34 -12.86
N GLU A 18 3.74 22.74 -14.04
CA GLU A 18 3.11 21.43 -14.30
C GLU A 18 3.89 20.22 -13.71
N LYS A 19 4.91 20.45 -12.87
CA LYS A 19 5.67 19.38 -12.20
C LYS A 19 5.03 19.07 -10.85
N GLY A 20 3.92 18.33 -10.87
CA GLY A 20 3.29 17.80 -9.67
C GLY A 20 1.88 18.32 -9.45
N ARG A 21 0.98 18.02 -10.40
CA ARG A 21 -0.46 18.20 -10.24
C ARG A 21 -0.96 17.31 -9.10
N ARG A 22 -0.88 17.80 -7.85
CA ARG A 22 -1.56 17.21 -6.69
C ARG A 22 -3.07 17.39 -6.92
N ARG A 23 -3.70 16.43 -7.59
CA ARG A 23 -5.14 16.45 -7.87
C ARG A 23 -5.86 16.38 -6.52
N SER A 24 -6.85 17.24 -6.31
CA SER A 24 -7.74 17.17 -5.15
C SER A 24 -8.80 16.08 -5.27
N LYS A 25 -8.97 15.49 -6.47
CA LYS A 25 -9.94 14.42 -6.77
C LYS A 25 -9.28 13.31 -7.58
N TYR A 26 -9.44 12.07 -7.13
CA TYR A 26 -9.00 10.85 -7.79
C TYR A 26 -10.22 9.96 -8.05
N GLN A 27 -10.38 9.51 -9.29
CA GLN A 27 -11.42 8.57 -9.68
C GLN A 27 -10.91 7.14 -9.49
N LEU A 28 -11.68 6.32 -8.77
CA LEU A 28 -11.39 4.92 -8.51
C LEU A 28 -12.36 4.09 -9.35
N GLN A 29 -11.80 3.25 -10.23
CA GLN A 29 -12.56 2.37 -11.11
C GLN A 29 -11.94 0.99 -11.09
N ARG A 30 -12.78 -0.03 -11.32
CA ARG A 30 -12.29 -1.42 -11.44
C ARG A 30 -11.25 -1.53 -12.55
N ARG A 31 -10.12 -2.18 -12.26
CA ARG A 31 -9.05 -2.40 -13.23
C ARG A 31 -9.39 -3.55 -14.18
N SER A 32 -8.68 -3.62 -15.30
CA SER A 32 -8.79 -4.75 -16.25
C SER A 32 -8.19 -6.03 -15.67
N ARG A 33 -7.12 -5.90 -14.89
CA ARG A 33 -6.50 -6.97 -14.09
C ARG A 33 -6.49 -6.54 -12.63
N ALA A 34 -7.08 -7.38 -11.77
CA ALA A 34 -7.09 -7.17 -10.34
C ALA A 34 -5.66 -7.05 -9.81
N ASN A 35 -5.45 -6.14 -8.86
CA ASN A 35 -4.17 -5.95 -8.19
C ASN A 35 -4.31 -5.94 -6.66
N GLY A 36 -5.42 -6.48 -6.17
CA GLY A 36 -5.70 -6.65 -4.76
C GLY A 36 -4.72 -7.60 -4.10
N ILE A 37 -4.60 -7.42 -2.78
CA ILE A 37 -3.85 -8.34 -1.93
C ILE A 37 -4.66 -8.62 -0.67
N LYS A 38 -4.61 -9.87 -0.20
CA LYS A 38 -5.30 -10.32 1.02
C LYS A 38 -4.34 -10.98 1.99
N LYS A 39 -4.66 -10.87 3.28
CA LYS A 39 -3.86 -11.48 4.36
C LYS A 39 -3.83 -12.99 4.17
N SER A 40 -2.63 -13.57 4.19
CA SER A 40 -2.40 -15.02 4.03
C SER A 40 -1.91 -15.65 5.34
N LYS A 41 -0.68 -15.32 5.74
CA LYS A 41 -0.03 -15.93 6.91
C LYS A 41 0.53 -14.85 7.82
N HIS A 42 0.74 -15.20 9.09
CA HIS A 42 1.53 -14.36 9.99
C HIS A 42 2.35 -15.23 10.94
N TYR A 43 3.53 -14.74 11.30
CA TYR A 43 4.43 -15.44 12.20
C TYR A 43 5.39 -14.47 12.89
N THR A 44 5.91 -14.90 14.03
CA THR A 44 6.86 -14.13 14.82
C THR A 44 8.28 -14.53 14.44
N VAL A 45 9.12 -13.54 14.12
CA VAL A 45 10.54 -13.72 13.82
C VAL A 45 11.39 -13.13 14.95
N LYS A 46 12.47 -13.84 15.33
CA LYS A 46 13.44 -13.39 16.34
C LYS A 46 14.64 -12.61 15.74
N GLN A 47 14.76 -12.60 14.42
CA GLN A 47 15.76 -11.81 13.70
C GLN A 47 15.08 -11.20 12.48
N PRO A 48 14.47 -10.01 12.62
CA PRO A 48 13.75 -9.40 11.51
C PRO A 48 14.67 -9.12 10.30
N GLN A 49 15.92 -8.68 10.55
CA GLN A 49 16.89 -8.30 9.50
C GLN A 49 17.24 -9.41 8.49
N THR A 50 17.13 -10.68 8.90
CA THR A 50 17.48 -11.85 8.08
C THR A 50 16.25 -12.59 7.55
N SER A 51 15.04 -12.10 7.84
CA SER A 51 13.82 -12.79 7.44
C SER A 51 13.58 -12.69 5.93
N LYS A 52 13.36 -13.85 5.29
CA LYS A 52 13.10 -13.95 3.85
C LYS A 52 11.91 -13.12 3.39
N ALA A 53 10.88 -12.95 4.22
CA ALA A 53 9.70 -12.15 3.88
C ALA A 53 9.93 -10.63 3.87
N ILE A 54 11.07 -10.15 4.40
CA ILE A 54 11.53 -8.76 4.20
C ILE A 54 12.39 -8.66 2.94
N GLN A 55 13.03 -9.75 2.52
CA GLN A 55 13.94 -9.80 1.38
C GLN A 55 13.24 -10.10 0.05
N ASP A 56 12.08 -10.77 0.11
CA ASP A 56 11.27 -11.08 -1.06
C ASP A 56 10.51 -9.84 -1.52
N LYS A 57 10.87 -9.33 -2.71
CA LYS A 57 10.24 -8.14 -3.32
C LYS A 57 8.96 -8.47 -4.06
N GLU A 58 8.71 -9.73 -4.39
CA GLU A 58 7.50 -10.17 -5.10
C GLU A 58 6.37 -10.44 -4.10
N GLN A 59 6.71 -10.81 -2.87
CA GLN A 59 5.75 -11.04 -1.80
C GLN A 59 5.46 -9.74 -1.02
N HIS A 60 4.19 -9.33 -1.00
CA HIS A 60 3.77 -8.23 -0.15
C HIS A 60 3.74 -8.65 1.32
N SER A 61 4.40 -7.89 2.19
CA SER A 61 4.42 -8.16 3.63
C SER A 61 4.35 -6.87 4.45
N ILE A 62 3.83 -6.99 5.68
CA ILE A 62 3.85 -5.93 6.69
C ILE A 62 4.56 -6.49 7.93
N SER A 63 5.58 -5.76 8.40
CA SER A 63 6.33 -6.11 9.60
C SER A 63 5.94 -5.23 10.78
N PHE A 64 5.46 -5.83 11.86
CA PHE A 64 5.20 -5.18 13.14
C PHE A 64 6.38 -5.46 14.09
N THR A 65 7.24 -4.47 14.28
CA THR A 65 8.39 -4.59 15.18
C THR A 65 7.92 -4.55 16.63
N LEU A 66 8.18 -5.63 17.37
CA LEU A 66 7.91 -5.73 18.81
C LEU A 66 9.13 -5.32 19.65
N SER A 67 10.33 -5.70 19.21
CA SER A 67 11.59 -5.35 19.87
C SER A 67 12.74 -5.35 18.85
N ARG A 68 13.95 -4.96 19.29
CA ARG A 68 15.17 -5.00 18.45
C ARG A 68 15.46 -6.39 17.88
N SER A 69 14.98 -7.44 18.55
CA SER A 69 15.17 -8.85 18.17
C SER A 69 13.84 -9.56 17.94
N GLN A 70 12.74 -8.84 17.71
CA GLN A 70 11.46 -9.50 17.47
C GLN A 70 10.53 -8.67 16.61
N ALA A 71 9.93 -9.31 15.60
CA ALA A 71 8.86 -8.73 14.81
C ALA A 71 7.80 -9.78 14.48
N ILE A 72 6.57 -9.34 14.25
CA ILE A 72 5.53 -10.15 13.63
C ILE A 72 5.47 -9.76 12.17
N ILE A 73 5.64 -10.73 11.28
CA ILE A 73 5.48 -10.52 9.84
C ILE A 73 4.10 -11.04 9.45
N VAL A 74 3.39 -10.24 8.66
CA VAL A 74 2.13 -10.59 8.03
C VAL A 74 2.33 -10.59 6.53
N GLU A 75 2.12 -11.74 5.89
CA GLU A 75 2.24 -11.92 4.46
C GLU A 75 0.89 -11.74 3.78
N TYR A 76 0.92 -11.15 2.59
CA TYR A 76 -0.23 -10.89 1.76
C TYR A 76 -0.05 -11.56 0.40
N GLN A 77 -1.07 -12.30 -0.03
CA GLN A 77 -1.11 -12.95 -1.33
C GLN A 77 -2.01 -12.19 -2.29
N HIS A 78 -1.87 -12.47 -3.59
CA HIS A 78 -2.73 -11.88 -4.61
C HIS A 78 -4.21 -12.19 -4.37
N ASP A 79 -5.05 -11.21 -4.69
CA ASP A 79 -6.49 -11.33 -4.62
C ASP A 79 -7.12 -10.88 -5.94
N ASP A 80 -7.75 -11.82 -6.64
CA ASP A 80 -8.28 -11.62 -8.00
C ASP A 80 -9.63 -10.87 -8.01
N GLU A 81 -10.20 -10.61 -6.84
CA GLU A 81 -11.52 -9.99 -6.68
C GLU A 81 -11.45 -8.49 -6.35
N THR A 82 -10.31 -8.01 -5.88
CA THR A 82 -10.16 -6.66 -5.34
C THR A 82 -9.11 -5.84 -6.08
N ASP A 83 -9.26 -4.52 -6.04
CA ASP A 83 -8.30 -3.57 -6.59
C ASP A 83 -7.71 -2.71 -5.47
N MET A 84 -6.38 -2.54 -5.48
CA MET A 84 -5.67 -1.69 -4.53
C MET A 84 -5.23 -0.38 -5.18
N PHE A 85 -5.52 0.73 -4.48
CA PHE A 85 -5.09 2.08 -4.82
C PHE A 85 -4.30 2.67 -3.66
N GLN A 86 -3.03 3.03 -3.89
CA GLN A 86 -2.19 3.71 -2.91
C GLN A 86 -2.22 5.21 -3.16
N VAL A 87 -2.55 5.97 -2.12
CA VAL A 87 -2.51 7.43 -2.16
C VAL A 87 -1.33 7.88 -1.29
N LEU A 88 -0.33 8.50 -1.91
CA LEU A 88 0.79 9.14 -1.23
C LEU A 88 0.52 10.65 -1.16
N HIS A 89 0.68 11.24 0.03
CA HIS A 89 0.51 12.68 0.26
C HIS A 89 1.86 13.40 0.33
#